data_AF-A0A1F5D2D5-F1
#
_entry.id   AF-A0A1F5D2D5-F1
#
_cell.length_a   1.000
_cell.length_b   1.000
_cell.length_c   1.000
_cell.angle_alpha   90.00
_cell.angle_beta   90.00
_cell.angle_gamma   90.00
#
_symmetry.space_group_name_H-M   'P 1'
#
loop_
_entity.id
_entity.type
_entity.pdbx_description
1 polymer ?
#
loop_
_entity_poly.entity_id
_entity_poly.type
_entity_poly.pdbx_seq_one_letter_code
_entity_poly.pdbx_strand_id
1 'polypeptide(L)'
;MVSKDQAIGGLIFIVCVVIAIFYLVTLFYPQWLNVLNIQPDNGVVQFWVIAVPVFVAFVAVMAIGAWIGWTMATTPPPKPIEEITSEIEKKEETTPPTSEEPKPPEEAVEEKKVERKKKS
;
A
#
# COMPACT_ATOMS: atom_id res chain seq x y z
N MET A 1 31.81 5.04 11.06
CA MET A 1 30.62 5.70 11.63
C MET A 1 29.42 5.14 10.88
N VAL A 2 28.65 4.23 11.49
CA VAL A 2 27.44 3.71 10.82
C VAL A 2 26.45 4.87 10.72
N SER A 3 25.96 5.15 9.51
CA SER A 3 24.93 6.17 9.33
C SER A 3 23.71 5.76 10.16
N LYS A 4 23.05 6.74 10.77
CA LYS A 4 21.85 6.49 11.59
C LYS A 4 20.81 5.68 10.80
N ASP A 5 20.70 5.95 9.51
CA ASP A 5 19.81 5.25 8.59
C ASP A 5 20.22 3.78 8.35
N GLN A 6 21.52 3.48 8.25
CA GLN A 6 22.02 2.10 8.14
C GLN A 6 21.84 1.32 9.44
N ALA A 7 21.95 1.98 10.60
CA ALA A 7 21.67 1.35 11.89
C ALA A 7 20.18 0.98 12.01
N ILE A 8 19.28 1.87 11.58
CA ILE A 8 17.83 1.64 11.58
C ILE A 8 17.48 0.50 10.62
N GLY A 9 18.00 0.54 9.39
CA GLY A 9 17.77 -0.52 8.40
C GLY A 9 18.30 -1.88 8.86
N GLY A 10 19.51 -1.90 9.44
CA GLY A 10 20.11 -3.12 10.00
C GLY A 10 19.31 -3.69 11.17
N LEU A 11 18.82 -2.83 12.07
CA LEU A 11 17.98 -3.25 13.20
C LEU A 11 16.67 -3.89 12.71
N ILE A 12 15.98 -3.25 11.75
CA ILE A 12 14.73 -3.77 11.17
C ILE A 12 14.98 -5.12 10.49
N PHE A 13 16.08 -5.24 9.73
CA PHE A 13 16.44 -6.50 9.08
C PHE A 13 16.66 -7.62 10.10
N ILE A 14 17.42 -7.37 11.17
CA ILE A 14 17.67 -8.35 12.22
C ILE A 14 16.35 -8.77 12.88
N VAL A 15 15.47 -7.83 13.23
CA VAL A 15 14.17 -8.13 13.82
C VAL A 15 13.34 -9.00 12.89
N CYS A 16 13.30 -8.68 11.59
CA CYS A 16 12.54 -9.45 10.60
C CYS A 16 13.09 -10.88 10.45
N VAL A 17 14.42 -11.04 10.40
CA VAL A 17 15.08 -12.35 10.35
C VAL A 17 14.80 -13.16 11.61
N VAL A 18 14.86 -12.55 12.80
CA VAL A 18 14.56 -13.22 14.07
C VAL A 18 13.10 -13.71 14.08
N ILE A 19 12.15 -12.87 13.66
CA ILE A 19 10.74 -13.26 13.56
C ILE A 19 10.55 -14.41 12.56
N ALA A 20 11.22 -14.35 11.41
CA ALA A 20 11.14 -15.41 10.40
C ALA A 20 11.68 -16.76 10.92
N ILE A 21 12.82 -16.74 11.61
CA ILE A 21 13.40 -17.94 12.23
C ILE A 21 12.44 -18.46 13.32
N PHE A 22 11.93 -17.58 14.18
CA PHE A 22 10.99 -17.96 15.24
C PHE A 22 9.71 -18.58 14.67
N TYR A 23 9.18 -18.02 13.59
CA TYR A 23 8.04 -18.56 12.87
C TYR A 23 8.32 -19.97 12.32
N LEU A 24 9.45 -20.17 11.63
CA LEU A 24 9.83 -21.47 11.09
C LEU A 24 10.04 -22.51 12.19
N VAL A 25 10.75 -22.15 13.26
CA VAL A 25 11.02 -23.05 14.38
C VAL A 25 9.72 -23.43 15.10
N THR A 26 8.82 -22.47 15.37
CA THR A 26 7.53 -22.77 16.00
C THR A 26 6.62 -23.62 15.11
N LEU A 27 6.68 -23.42 13.78
CA LEU A 27 5.90 -24.20 12.82
C LEU A 27 6.35 -25.66 12.74
N PHE A 28 7.65 -25.91 12.57
CA PHE A 28 8.19 -27.25 12.35
C PHE A 28 8.56 -27.99 13.65
N TYR A 29 8.87 -27.26 14.73
CA TYR A 29 9.29 -27.83 16.00
C TYR A 29 8.68 -27.06 17.19
N PRO A 30 7.35 -27.13 17.39
CA PRO A 30 6.66 -26.41 18.48
C PRO A 30 7.10 -26.87 19.89
N GLN A 31 7.72 -28.04 20.01
CA GLN A 31 8.22 -28.62 21.27
C GLN A 31 9.29 -27.76 21.97
N TRP A 32 9.97 -26.86 21.26
CA TRP A 32 10.95 -25.96 21.90
C TRP A 32 10.30 -25.01 22.92
N LEU A 33 8.98 -24.77 22.83
CA LEU A 33 8.22 -23.97 23.78
C LEU A 33 8.18 -24.60 25.19
N ASN A 34 8.42 -25.91 25.30
CA ASN A 34 8.54 -26.59 26.59
C ASN A 34 9.70 -26.04 27.44
N VAL A 35 10.76 -25.51 26.80
CA VAL A 35 11.88 -24.84 27.51
C VAL A 35 11.40 -23.62 28.27
N LEU A 36 10.35 -22.97 27.78
CA LEU A 36 9.71 -21.81 28.41
C LEU A 36 8.60 -22.22 29.39
N ASN A 37 8.50 -23.51 29.73
CA ASN A 37 7.46 -24.08 30.60
C ASN A 37 6.02 -23.90 30.06
N ILE A 38 5.90 -23.68 28.74
CA ILE A 38 4.64 -23.64 28.00
C ILE A 38 4.48 -25.03 27.38
N GLN A 39 3.41 -25.74 27.72
CA GLN A 39 3.08 -27.05 27.14
C GLN A 39 1.87 -26.91 26.22
N PRO A 40 2.05 -26.35 25.02
CA PRO A 40 0.92 -26.18 24.14
C PRO A 40 0.67 -27.47 23.35
N ASP A 41 -0.60 -27.73 23.04
CA ASP A 41 -0.93 -28.80 22.10
C ASP A 41 -0.34 -28.45 20.72
N ASN A 42 0.51 -29.32 20.19
CA ASN A 42 1.22 -29.10 18.93
C ASN A 42 0.26 -28.79 17.77
N GLY A 43 -0.90 -29.47 17.73
CA GLY A 43 -1.89 -29.27 16.69
C GLY A 43 -2.53 -27.89 16.77
N VAL A 44 -2.79 -27.41 18.00
CA VAL A 44 -3.37 -26.09 18.23
C VAL A 44 -2.36 -24.99 17.86
N VAL A 45 -1.10 -25.10 18.26
CA VAL A 45 -0.08 -24.07 17.94
C VAL A 45 0.10 -23.94 16.44
N GLN A 46 0.31 -25.05 15.74
CA GLN A 46 0.54 -25.03 14.30
C GLN A 46 -0.66 -24.43 13.56
N PHE A 47 -1.88 -24.81 13.96
CA PHE A 47 -3.09 -24.22 13.40
C PHE A 47 -3.11 -22.70 13.57
N TRP A 48 -2.89 -22.19 14.78
CA TRP A 48 -2.93 -20.74 15.03
C TRP A 48 -1.78 -19.97 14.37
N VAL A 49 -0.57 -20.54 14.33
CA VAL A 49 0.60 -19.94 13.67
C VAL A 49 0.36 -19.76 12.17
N ILE A 50 -0.37 -20.66 11.52
CA ILE A 50 -0.75 -20.54 10.10
C ILE A 50 -2.01 -19.68 9.95
N ALA A 51 -3.02 -19.90 10.79
CA ALA A 51 -4.32 -19.26 10.67
C ALA A 51 -4.23 -17.75 10.83
N VAL A 52 -3.40 -17.24 11.75
CA VAL A 52 -3.32 -15.79 12.01
C VAL A 52 -2.80 -15.00 10.79
N PRO A 53 -1.64 -15.30 10.18
CA PRO A 53 -1.19 -14.59 8.98
C PRO A 53 -2.16 -14.71 7.81
N VAL A 54 -2.71 -15.90 7.59
CA VAL A 54 -3.68 -16.14 6.51
C VAL A 54 -4.97 -15.36 6.73
N PHE A 55 -5.47 -15.33 7.96
CA PHE A 55 -6.66 -14.57 8.34
C PHE A 55 -6.43 -13.07 8.17
N VAL A 56 -5.29 -12.53 8.61
CA VAL A 56 -4.97 -11.11 8.44
C VAL A 56 -4.89 -10.74 6.96
N ALA A 57 -4.23 -11.55 6.13
CA ALA A 57 -4.17 -11.34 4.69
C ALA A 57 -5.57 -11.40 4.05
N PHE A 58 -6.39 -12.38 4.44
CA PHE A 58 -7.77 -12.52 3.95
C PHE A 58 -8.64 -11.32 4.34
N VAL A 59 -8.58 -10.87 5.59
CA VAL A 59 -9.32 -9.70 6.09
C VAL A 59 -8.87 -8.44 5.34
N ALA A 60 -7.57 -8.27 5.07
CA ALA A 60 -7.08 -7.14 4.29
C ALA A 60 -7.67 -7.12 2.86
N VAL A 61 -7.72 -8.27 2.19
CA VAL A 61 -8.34 -8.39 0.86
C VAL A 61 -9.85 -8.10 0.92
N MET A 62 -10.55 -8.65 1.92
CA MET A 62 -11.98 -8.41 2.12
C MET A 62 -12.28 -6.95 2.44
N ALA A 63 -11.44 -6.27 3.23
CA ALA A 63 -11.58 -4.86 3.52
C ALA A 63 -11.47 -3.99 2.26
N ILE A 64 -10.53 -4.31 1.36
CA ILE A 64 -10.40 -3.63 0.06
C ILE A 64 -11.67 -3.86 -0.79
N GLY A 65 -12.13 -5.11 -0.90
CA GLY A 65 -13.35 -5.44 -1.66
C GLY A 65 -14.59 -4.74 -1.10
N ALA A 66 -14.74 -4.72 0.22
CA ALA A 66 -15.82 -4.01 0.90
C ALA A 66 -15.75 -2.49 0.67
N TRP A 67 -14.55 -1.90 0.70
CA TRP A 67 -14.35 -0.48 0.41
C TRP A 67 -14.75 -0.13 -1.03
N ILE A 68 -14.31 -0.92 -2.01
CA ILE A 68 -14.69 -0.70 -3.42
C ILE A 68 -16.21 -0.88 -3.60
N GLY A 69 -16.79 -1.95 -3.04
CA GLY A 69 -18.23 -2.17 -3.07
C GLY A 69 -19.03 -1.02 -2.43
N TRP A 70 -18.53 -0.48 -1.31
CA TRP A 70 -19.10 0.69 -0.65
C TRP A 70 -19.06 1.93 -1.53
N THR A 71 -17.94 2.18 -2.22
CA THR A 71 -17.85 3.33 -3.15
C THR A 71 -18.80 3.19 -4.33
N MET A 72 -18.94 2.01 -4.94
CA MET A 72 -19.91 1.81 -6.04
C MET A 72 -21.37 1.93 -5.59
N ALA A 73 -21.69 1.47 -4.37
CA ALA A 73 -23.04 1.59 -3.81
C ALA A 73 -23.42 3.05 -3.45
N THR A 74 -22.41 3.86 -3.12
CA THR A 74 -22.62 5.26 -2.71
C THR A 74 -22.31 6.28 -3.80
N THR A 75 -21.78 5.85 -4.96
CA THR A 75 -21.70 6.68 -6.17
C THR A 75 -23.00 6.58 -6.96
N PRO A 76 -23.85 7.61 -6.98
CA PRO A 76 -24.96 7.67 -7.92
C PRO A 76 -24.40 7.61 -9.34
N PRO A 77 -25.08 6.89 -10.25
CA PRO A 77 -24.63 6.73 -11.63
C PRO A 77 -24.30 8.09 -12.23
N PRO A 78 -23.11 8.24 -12.88
CA PRO A 78 -22.71 9.49 -13.47
C PRO A 78 -23.82 9.99 -14.39
N LYS A 79 -24.25 11.24 -14.17
CA LYS A 79 -25.33 11.86 -14.94
C LYS A 79 -25.01 11.78 -16.45
N PRO A 80 -26.02 11.56 -17.31
CA PRO A 80 -25.86 11.60 -18.76
C PRO A 80 -25.18 12.90 -19.19
N ILE A 81 -24.28 12.77 -20.17
CA ILE A 81 -23.33 13.79 -20.63
C ILE A 81 -24.03 15.07 -21.15
N GLU A 82 -25.34 15.03 -21.44
CA GLU A 82 -26.14 16.12 -22.01
C GLU A 82 -26.35 17.32 -21.06
N GLU A 83 -26.48 17.10 -19.74
CA GLU A 83 -26.64 18.19 -18.75
C GLU A 83 -25.31 18.89 -18.43
N ILE A 84 -24.18 18.20 -18.57
CA ILE A 84 -22.85 18.75 -18.30
C ILE A 84 -22.40 19.64 -19.46
N THR A 85 -22.67 19.24 -20.72
CA THR A 85 -22.42 20.09 -21.89
C THR A 85 -23.23 21.39 -21.86
N SER A 86 -24.49 21.34 -21.43
CA SER A 86 -25.34 22.54 -21.36
C SER A 86 -24.98 23.49 -20.22
N GLU A 87 -24.40 22.99 -19.11
CA GLU A 87 -23.87 23.83 -18.03
C GLU A 87 -22.48 24.42 -18.35
N ILE A 88 -21.67 23.74 -19.15
CA ILE A 88 -20.40 24.26 -19.70
C ILE A 88 -20.66 25.33 -20.76
N GLU A 89 -21.59 25.09 -21.68
CA GLU A 89 -21.94 26.03 -22.76
C GLU A 89 -22.56 27.33 -22.22
N LYS A 90 -23.41 27.22 -21.17
CA LYS A 90 -23.97 28.39 -20.47
C LYS A 90 -22.92 29.20 -19.69
N LYS A 91 -21.79 28.57 -19.32
CA LYS A 91 -20.67 29.23 -18.65
C LYS A 91 -19.66 29.84 -19.64
N GLU A 92 -19.55 29.29 -20.85
CA GLU A 92 -18.73 29.87 -21.92
C GLU A 92 -19.35 31.13 -22.54
N GLU A 93 -20.69 31.25 -22.61
CA GLU A 93 -21.36 32.45 -23.15
C GLU A 93 -21.17 33.74 -22.29
N THR A 94 -20.67 33.63 -21.05
CA THR A 94 -20.47 34.78 -20.15
C THR A 94 -19.03 35.29 -20.05
N THR A 95 -18.09 34.72 -20.80
CA THR A 95 -16.69 35.18 -20.83
C THR A 95 -16.25 35.59 -22.24
N PRO A 96 -16.03 36.89 -22.53
CA PRO A 96 -15.46 37.32 -23.81
C PRO A 96 -14.00 36.85 -23.94
N PRO A 97 -13.50 36.67 -25.18
CA PRO A 97 -12.34 35.84 -25.48
C PRO A 97 -11.05 36.55 -25.09
N THR A 98 -10.15 35.85 -24.41
CA THR A 98 -8.74 36.25 -24.34
C THR A 98 -7.87 34.99 -24.39
N SER A 99 -7.21 34.85 -25.55
CA SER A 99 -5.88 34.26 -25.76
C SER A 99 -5.72 32.74 -25.62
N GLU A 100 -5.73 32.09 -26.79
CA GLU A 100 -4.64 31.25 -27.33
C GLU A 100 -3.91 30.25 -26.38
N GLU A 101 -4.22 28.97 -26.60
CA GLU A 101 -3.28 27.86 -26.89
C GLU A 101 -2.30 27.34 -25.78
N PRO A 102 -1.70 26.15 -25.95
CA PRO A 102 -1.97 24.97 -25.11
C PRO A 102 -0.80 24.51 -24.22
N LYS A 103 -1.12 23.70 -23.20
CA LYS A 103 -0.22 22.83 -22.41
C LYS A 103 0.61 21.85 -23.29
N PRO A 104 1.58 21.07 -22.76
CA PRO A 104 2.81 21.35 -21.96
C PRO A 104 4.02 20.51 -22.53
N PRO A 105 5.28 20.51 -22.00
CA PRO A 105 5.66 19.63 -20.86
C PRO A 105 6.90 20.11 -20.05
N GLU A 106 6.71 20.44 -18.77
CA GLU A 106 7.81 20.87 -17.86
C GLU A 106 8.40 19.70 -17.02
N GLU A 107 7.76 18.53 -16.99
CA GLU A 107 8.23 17.36 -16.21
C GLU A 107 9.45 16.64 -16.82
N ALA A 108 9.70 16.74 -18.13
CA ALA A 108 10.81 16.03 -18.78
C ALA A 108 12.19 16.68 -18.55
N VAL A 109 12.24 17.93 -18.06
CA VAL A 109 13.50 18.67 -17.85
C VAL A 109 14.10 18.39 -16.48
N GLU A 110 13.28 18.08 -15.48
CA GLU A 110 13.75 17.89 -14.11
C GLU A 110 14.47 16.55 -13.92
N GLU A 111 13.97 15.46 -14.52
CA GLU A 111 14.63 14.14 -14.46
C GLU A 111 16.04 14.15 -15.07
N LYS A 112 16.22 14.85 -16.19
CA LYS A 112 17.53 14.95 -16.88
C LYS A 112 18.57 15.74 -16.10
N LYS A 113 18.16 16.66 -15.23
CA LYS A 113 19.07 17.49 -14.43
C LYS A 113 19.52 16.78 -13.14
N VAL A 114 18.66 15.95 -12.56
CA VAL A 114 18.99 15.15 -11.37
C VAL A 114 19.97 14.03 -11.71
N GLU A 115 19.82 13.38 -12.88
CA GLU A 115 20.70 12.27 -13.27
C GLU A 115 22.14 12.73 -13.58
N ARG A 116 22.32 13.92 -14.17
CA ARG A 116 23.66 14.48 -14.45
C ARG A 116 24.43 14.91 -13.19
N LYS A 117 23.75 15.25 -12.09
CA LYS A 117 24.41 15.59 -10.81
C LYS A 117 24.84 14.38 -9.99
N LYS A 118 24.29 13.19 -10.26
CA LYS A 118 24.60 11.97 -9.49
C LYS A 118 25.76 11.16 -10.10
N LYS A 119 26.26 11.55 -11.28
CA LYS A 119 27.31 10.85 -12.03
C LYS A 119 28.59 11.68 -12.23
N SER A 120 28.70 12.84 -11.57
CA SER A 120 29.90 13.69 -11.53
C SER A 120 30.44 13.82 -10.12
#